data_AF-A0A4Q8TG64-F1
#
_entry.id   AF-A0A4Q8TG64-F1
#
_cell.length_a   1.000
_cell.length_b   1.000
_cell.length_c   1.000
_cell.angle_alpha   90.00
_cell.angle_beta   90.00
_cell.angle_gamma   90.00
#
_symmetry.space_group_name_H-M   'P 1'
#
loop_
_entity.id
_entity.type
_entity.pdbx_description
1 polymer ?
#
loop_
_entity_poly.entity_id
_entity_poly.type
_entity_poly.pdbx_seq_one_letter_code
_entity_poly.pdbx_strand_id
1 'polypeptide(L)'
;MAKTKVKLHIAAFNDLRNRSEVVDLVGSEAAKVAELAGPGFGLGVHQMGSRVIANVYTATADAMRLEAKEGVLSKALGGSAVPAKVRYTTKAGKTRWASQAQVSNWTKGSL
;
A
#
# COMPACT_ATOMS: atom_id res chain seq x y z
N MET A 1 -7.36 -28.02 -27.03
CA MET A 1 -6.88 -28.32 -25.66
C MET A 1 -8.06 -28.27 -24.71
N ALA A 2 -8.32 -29.34 -23.95
CA ALA A 2 -9.39 -29.35 -22.96
C ALA A 2 -9.02 -28.45 -21.77
N LYS A 3 -9.98 -27.64 -21.29
CA LYS A 3 -9.78 -26.80 -20.10
C LYS A 3 -9.86 -27.67 -18.85
N THR A 4 -8.73 -27.85 -18.17
CA THR A 4 -8.69 -28.45 -16.82
C THR A 4 -9.21 -27.43 -15.81
N LYS A 5 -10.21 -27.81 -15.01
CA LYS A 5 -10.68 -27.02 -13.87
C LYS A 5 -10.01 -27.50 -12.60
N VAL A 6 -9.21 -26.64 -11.96
CA VAL A 6 -8.67 -26.87 -10.62
C VAL A 6 -9.65 -26.30 -9.60
N LYS A 7 -10.11 -27.12 -8.65
CA LYS A 7 -10.90 -26.66 -7.49
C LYS A 7 -9.99 -26.59 -6.28
N LEU A 8 -9.96 -25.42 -5.64
CA LEU A 8 -9.27 -25.22 -4.35
C LEU A 8 -10.03 -25.93 -3.24
N HIS A 9 -9.32 -26.72 -2.44
CA HIS A 9 -9.87 -27.31 -1.22
C HIS A 9 -9.89 -26.26 -0.11
N ILE A 10 -11.06 -25.69 0.17
CA ILE A 10 -11.18 -24.50 1.01
C ILE A 10 -10.70 -24.73 2.46
N ALA A 11 -10.94 -25.91 3.03
CA ALA A 11 -10.49 -26.22 4.39
C ALA A 11 -8.95 -26.26 4.48
N ALA A 12 -8.30 -26.90 3.51
CA ALA A 12 -6.83 -26.95 3.46
C ALA A 12 -6.24 -25.55 3.21
N PHE A 13 -6.91 -24.72 2.42
CA PHE A 13 -6.52 -23.34 2.21
C PHE A 13 -6.64 -22.49 3.48
N ASN A 14 -7.71 -22.69 4.27
CA ASN A 14 -7.89 -21.99 5.55
C ASN A 14 -6.82 -22.40 6.57
N ASP A 15 -6.47 -23.68 6.64
CA ASP A 15 -5.36 -24.14 7.49
C ASP A 15 -4.03 -23.51 7.07
N LEU A 16 -3.77 -23.46 5.76
CA LEU A 16 -2.55 -22.89 5.21
C LEU A 16 -2.38 -21.41 5.60
N ARG A 17 -3.47 -20.64 5.62
CA ARG A 17 -3.49 -19.22 5.98
C ARG A 17 -3.14 -18.91 7.44
N ASN A 18 -3.16 -19.91 8.32
CA ASN A 18 -2.89 -19.75 9.75
C ASN A 18 -1.54 -20.35 10.16
N ARG A 19 -0.78 -20.93 9.23
CA ARG A 19 0.52 -21.51 9.56
C ARG A 19 1.55 -20.45 9.93
N SER A 20 2.57 -20.86 10.67
CA SER A 20 3.65 -19.97 11.14
C SER A 20 4.35 -19.26 9.98
N GLU A 21 4.53 -19.91 8.82
CA GLU A 21 5.19 -19.26 7.68
C GLU A 21 4.38 -18.06 7.16
N VAL A 22 3.05 -18.11 7.26
CA VAL A 22 2.19 -16.98 6.90
C VAL A 22 2.27 -15.88 7.97
N VAL A 23 2.45 -16.25 9.24
CA VAL A 23 2.69 -15.28 10.31
C VAL A 23 3.97 -14.52 10.09
N ASP A 24 5.05 -15.23 9.79
CA ASP A 24 6.36 -14.65 9.56
C ASP A 24 6.34 -13.76 8.31
N LEU A 25 5.68 -14.21 7.24
CA LEU A 25 5.52 -13.41 6.02
C LEU A 25 4.76 -12.11 6.32
N VAL A 26 3.59 -12.19 6.96
CA VAL A 26 2.75 -11.03 7.27
C VAL A 26 3.47 -10.08 8.23
N GLY A 27 4.19 -10.60 9.23
CA GLY A 27 5.02 -9.81 10.12
C GLY A 27 6.16 -9.10 9.40
N SER A 28 6.85 -9.78 8.47
CA SER A 28 7.95 -9.21 7.70
C SER A 28 7.49 -8.07 6.78
N GLU A 29 6.33 -8.20 6.13
CA GLU A 29 5.79 -7.14 5.27
C GLU A 29 5.36 -5.92 6.10
N ALA A 30 4.73 -6.14 7.25
CA ALA A 30 4.33 -5.05 8.12
C ALA A 30 5.54 -4.36 8.79
N ALA A 31 6.63 -5.09 9.06
CA ALA A 31 7.89 -4.50 9.51
C ALA A 31 8.49 -3.55 8.45
N LYS A 32 8.45 -3.91 7.16
CA LYS A 32 8.87 -3.02 6.06
C LYS A 32 8.04 -1.73 6.03
N VAL A 33 6.73 -1.84 6.24
CA VAL A 33 5.83 -0.67 6.29
C VAL A 33 6.19 0.24 7.48
N ALA A 34 6.46 -0.32 8.65
CA ALA A 34 6.89 0.45 9.81
C ALA A 34 8.24 1.16 9.55
N GLU A 35 9.20 0.47 8.94
CA GLU A 35 10.50 1.04 8.58
C GLU A 35 10.34 2.20 7.59
N LEU A 36 9.48 2.05 6.58
CA LEU A 36 9.16 3.12 5.63
C LEU A 36 8.45 4.32 6.27
N ALA A 37 7.61 4.09 7.28
CA ALA A 37 6.93 5.15 8.03
C ALA A 37 7.88 5.92 8.96
N GLY A 38 8.96 5.27 9.41
CA GLY A 38 10.02 5.88 10.20
C GLY A 38 9.92 5.59 11.71
N PRO A 39 10.71 6.30 12.54
CA PRO A 39 10.76 6.05 13.98
C PRO A 39 9.43 6.41 14.69
N GLY A 40 9.12 5.65 15.74
CA GLY A 40 7.91 5.87 16.55
C GLY A 40 6.67 5.12 16.07
N PHE A 41 6.78 4.31 15.01
CA PHE A 41 5.74 3.38 14.57
C PHE A 41 6.00 1.98 15.14
N GLY A 42 4.93 1.39 15.69
CA GLY A 42 4.93 0.04 16.27
C GLY A 42 4.25 -0.97 15.35
N LEU A 43 4.47 -2.25 15.66
CA LEU A 43 3.96 -3.40 14.92
C LEU A 43 3.19 -4.33 15.87
N GLY A 44 2.02 -4.78 15.44
CA GLY A 44 1.32 -5.93 16.03
C GLY A 44 1.09 -7.00 14.97
N VAL A 45 1.21 -8.28 15.36
CA VAL A 45 0.84 -9.42 14.52
C VAL A 45 -0.11 -10.30 15.32
N HIS A 46 -1.23 -10.65 14.72
CA HIS A 46 -2.33 -11.34 15.37
C HIS A 46 -2.81 -12.51 14.51
N GLN A 47 -2.82 -13.70 15.09
CA GLN A 47 -3.53 -14.84 14.52
C GLN A 47 -5.01 -14.76 14.92
N MET A 48 -5.86 -14.49 13.94
CA MET A 48 -7.32 -14.56 14.08
C MET A 48 -7.80 -15.95 13.63
N GLY A 49 -9.00 -16.35 14.04
CA GLY A 49 -9.50 -17.71 13.78
C GLY A 49 -9.46 -18.18 12.32
N SER A 50 -9.50 -17.26 11.34
CA SER A 50 -9.47 -17.59 9.90
C SER A 50 -8.31 -16.96 9.12
N ARG A 51 -7.43 -16.19 9.77
CA ARG A 51 -6.35 -15.46 9.11
C ARG A 51 -5.35 -14.89 10.09
N VAL A 52 -4.13 -14.67 9.60
CA VAL A 52 -3.19 -13.73 10.23
C VAL A 52 -3.46 -12.30 9.76
N ILE A 53 -3.33 -11.34 10.67
CA ILE A 53 -3.36 -9.90 10.38
C ILE A 53 -2.16 -9.26 11.06
N ALA A 54 -1.55 -8.26 10.41
CA ALA A 54 -0.63 -7.34 11.07
C ALA A 54 -1.15 -5.92 11.02
N ASN A 55 -0.82 -5.13 12.04
CA ASN A 55 -1.12 -3.71 12.16
C ASN A 55 0.17 -2.93 12.40
N VAL A 56 0.31 -1.81 11.70
CA VAL A 56 1.30 -0.78 12.00
C VAL A 56 0.58 0.41 12.61
N TYR A 57 1.04 0.89 13.75
CA TYR A 57 0.37 1.93 14.53
C TYR A 57 1.35 2.97 15.06
N THR A 58 0.82 4.14 15.42
CA THR A 58 1.60 5.22 16.01
C THR A 58 1.88 4.93 17.49
N ALA A 59 3.10 4.53 17.82
CA ALA A 59 3.48 4.18 19.19
C ALA A 59 3.88 5.39 20.03
N THR A 60 4.22 6.52 19.39
CA THR A 60 4.65 7.75 20.05
C THR A 60 3.79 8.95 19.66
N ALA A 61 3.76 9.98 20.52
CA ALA A 61 3.06 11.23 20.25
C ALA A 61 3.59 11.93 18.99
N ASP A 62 4.90 11.84 18.72
CA ASP A 62 5.50 12.42 17.52
C ASP A 62 5.10 11.68 16.25
N ALA A 63 5.01 10.35 16.30
CA ALA A 63 4.49 9.55 15.19
C ALA A 63 3.00 9.87 14.92
N MET A 64 2.19 10.10 15.97
CA MET A 64 0.80 10.55 15.81
C MET A 64 0.71 11.90 15.10
N ARG A 65 1.54 12.88 15.48
CA ARG A 65 1.59 14.19 14.82
C ARG A 65 2.07 14.08 13.37
N LEU A 66 3.09 13.26 13.13
CA LEU A 66 3.65 13.03 11.81
C LEU A 66 2.62 12.38 10.88
N GLU A 67 1.91 11.36 11.36
CA GLU A 67 0.82 10.73 10.60
C GLU A 67 -0.30 11.73 10.30
N ALA A 68 -0.73 12.51 11.29
CA ALA A 68 -1.80 13.50 11.10
C ALA A 68 -1.42 14.59 10.08
N LYS A 69 -0.14 15.00 10.05
CA LYS A 69 0.35 16.06 9.16
C LYS A 69 0.69 15.55 7.77
N GLU A 70 1.28 14.35 7.68
CA GLU A 70 1.97 13.89 6.48
C GLU A 70 1.42 12.58 5.92
N GLY A 71 0.56 11.85 6.64
CA GLY A 71 -0.01 10.58 6.18
C GLY A 71 1.05 9.55 5.82
N VAL A 72 2.07 9.40 6.67
CA VAL A 72 3.25 8.57 6.40
C VAL A 72 2.92 7.08 6.27
N LEU A 73 1.93 6.57 6.99
CA LEU A 73 1.47 5.17 6.85
C LEU A 73 0.79 4.94 5.51
N SER A 74 -0.06 5.88 5.07
CA SER A 74 -0.69 5.81 3.76
C SER A 74 0.38 5.80 2.67
N LYS A 75 1.39 6.68 2.77
CA LYS A 75 2.55 6.72 1.88
C LYS A 75 3.36 5.42 1.89
N ALA A 76 3.61 4.86 3.07
CA ALA A 76 4.38 3.62 3.25
C ALA A 76 3.69 2.40 2.62
N LEU A 77 2.35 2.37 2.59
CA LEU A 77 1.56 1.31 1.94
C LEU A 77 1.49 1.44 0.41
N GLY A 78 2.23 2.37 -0.19
CA GLY A 78 2.09 2.71 -1.61
C GLY A 78 0.79 3.47 -1.93
N GLY A 79 0.03 3.84 -0.89
CA GLY A 79 -1.04 4.82 -0.97
C GLY A 79 -0.39 6.17 -1.24
N SER A 80 -0.31 6.51 -2.52
CA SER A 80 0.20 7.78 -3.02
C SER A 80 -0.17 8.90 -2.05
N ALA A 81 0.84 9.57 -1.48
CA ALA A 81 0.73 11.02 -1.32
C ALA A 81 0.06 11.49 -2.62
N VAL A 82 -1.16 12.03 -2.56
CA VAL A 82 -1.90 12.48 -3.76
C VAL A 82 -0.88 13.05 -4.73
N PRO A 83 -0.65 12.42 -5.90
CA PRO A 83 0.51 12.78 -6.71
C PRO A 83 0.35 14.26 -7.00
N ALA A 84 1.33 15.07 -6.57
CA ALA A 84 1.21 16.52 -6.58
C ALA A 84 0.65 16.93 -7.94
N LYS A 85 -0.58 17.47 -7.94
CA LYS A 85 -1.21 17.87 -9.19
C LYS A 85 -0.48 19.10 -9.67
N VAL A 86 0.05 19.04 -10.88
CA VAL A 86 0.69 20.16 -11.54
C VAL A 86 -0.36 20.87 -12.39
N ARG A 87 -0.30 22.21 -12.40
CA ARG A 87 -1.11 23.02 -13.31
C ARG A 87 -0.51 22.90 -14.71
N TYR A 88 -1.28 22.34 -15.65
CA TYR A 88 -0.87 22.15 -17.04
C TYR A 88 -1.78 22.92 -18.00
N THR A 89 -1.18 23.67 -18.92
CA THR A 89 -1.89 24.35 -20.01
C THR A 89 -1.74 23.54 -21.29
N THR A 90 -2.85 23.06 -21.83
CA THR A 90 -2.89 22.30 -23.09
C THR A 90 -2.54 23.19 -24.30
N LYS A 91 -2.16 22.58 -25.44
CA LYS A 91 -1.94 23.30 -26.71
C LYS A 91 -3.14 24.14 -27.15
N ALA A 92 -4.36 23.76 -26.76
CA ALA A 92 -5.60 24.50 -27.03
C ALA A 92 -5.88 25.62 -26.01
N GLY A 93 -4.90 26.02 -25.18
CA GLY A 93 -5.02 27.12 -24.21
C GLY A 93 -5.79 26.81 -22.93
N LYS A 94 -6.38 25.61 -22.79
CA LYS A 94 -7.13 25.22 -21.58
C LYS A 94 -6.19 24.77 -20.47
N THR A 95 -6.35 25.33 -19.26
CA THR A 95 -5.64 24.92 -18.04
C THR A 95 -6.37 23.76 -17.35
N ARG A 96 -5.62 22.76 -16.87
CA ARG A 96 -6.14 21.64 -16.07
C ARG A 96 -5.13 21.20 -15.00
N TRP A 97 -5.63 20.60 -13.92
CA TRP A 97 -4.80 19.99 -12.87
C TRP A 97 -4.63 18.50 -13.16
N ALA A 98 -3.39 18.03 -13.26
CA ALA A 98 -3.07 16.63 -13.59
C ALA A 98 -1.78 16.18 -12.89
N SER A 99 -1.59 14.87 -12.73
CA SER A 99 -0.31 14.34 -12.24
C SER A 99 0.80 14.52 -13.29
N GLN A 100 2.06 14.57 -12.84
CA GLN A 100 3.21 14.69 -13.73
C GLN A 100 3.30 13.53 -14.75
N ALA A 101 2.88 12.32 -14.36
CA ALA A 101 2.81 11.16 -15.24
C ALA A 101 1.75 11.33 -16.35
N GLN A 102 0.58 11.89 -16.02
CA GLN A 102 -0.46 12.20 -17.02
C GLN A 102 0.01 13.26 -18.01
N VAL A 103 0.68 14.31 -17.52
CA VAL A 103 1.26 15.35 -18.38
C VAL A 103 2.31 14.75 -19.31
N SER A 104 3.22 13.92 -18.79
CA SER A 104 4.24 13.24 -19.59
C SER A 104 3.63 12.33 -20.66
N ASN A 105 2.56 11.58 -20.34
CA ASN A 105 1.89 10.73 -21.33
C ASN A 105 1.17 11.55 -22.41
N TRP A 106 0.62 12.72 -22.09
CA TRP A 106 0.03 13.62 -23.09
C TRP A 106 1.07 14.27 -24.00
N THR A 107 2.29 14.49 -23.53
CA THR A 107 3.37 15.11 -24.32
C THR A 107 4.24 14.10 -25.06
N LYS A 108 4.32 12.84 -24.61
CA LYS A 108 5.13 11.76 -25.20
C LYS A 108 4.77 11.37 -26.64
N GLY A 109 3.59 11.74 -27.13
CA GLY A 109 3.17 11.52 -28.52
C GLY A 109 3.09 12.80 -29.36
N SER A 110 3.78 13.87 -28.96
CA SER A 110 3.67 15.19 -29.59
C SER A 110 4.95 15.73 -30.24
N LEU A 111 5.92 14.85 -30.48
CA LEU A 111 7.06 15.05 -31.40
C LEU A 111 6.69 14.53 -32.78
#